data_AF-A0A379SXJ8-F1
#
_entry.id   AF-A0A379SXJ8-F1
#
_cell.length_a   1.000
_cell.length_b   1.000
_cell.length_c   1.000
_cell.angle_alpha   90.00
_cell.angle_beta   90.00
_cell.angle_gamma   90.00
#
_symmetry.space_group_name_H-M   'P 1'
#
loop_
_entity.id
_entity.type
_entity.pdbx_description
1 polymer ?
#
loop_
_entity_poly.entity_id
_entity_poly.type
_entity_poly.pdbx_seq_one_letter_code
_entity_poly.pdbx_strand_id
1 'polypeptide(L)' 'MPLFTLSDDGYLAAQEPAEVNTVEGAGPRHMVFHPNQQYAYCVNELNSSVDVWQLKIHMAR' A
#
# COMPACT_ATOMS: atom_id res chain seq x y z
N MET A 1 2.85 -1.80 -7.74
CA MET A 1 1.50 -2.12 -7.20
C MET A 1 0.75 -0.80 -7.04
N PRO A 2 -0.36 -0.57 -7.76
CA PRO A 2 -1.08 0.70 -7.71
C PRO A 2 -1.67 1.00 -6.33
N LEU A 3 -1.67 2.27 -5.93
CA LEU A 3 -2.28 2.78 -4.71
C LEU A 3 -3.40 3.77 -5.04
N PHE A 4 -4.52 3.63 -4.34
CA PHE A 4 -5.68 4.52 -4.49
C PHE A 4 -6.21 4.93 -3.12
N THR A 5 -6.72 6.16 -3.05
CA THR A 5 -7.58 6.62 -1.97
C THR A 5 -9.03 6.47 -2.42
N LEU A 6 -9.90 5.91 -1.57
CA LEU A 6 -11.34 5.95 -1.77
C LEU A 6 -11.86 7.31 -1.28
N SER A 7 -12.41 8.11 -2.19
CA SER A 7 -13.02 9.40 -1.86
C SER A 7 -14.44 9.23 -1.29
N ASP A 8 -14.93 10.26 -0.60
CA ASP A 8 -16.25 10.24 0.05
C ASP A 8 -17.42 10.08 -0.95
N ASP A 9 -17.21 10.44 -2.21
CA ASP A 9 -18.14 10.24 -3.32
C ASP A 9 -18.03 8.84 -3.97
N GLY A 10 -17.21 7.95 -3.41
CA GLY A 10 -17.11 6.54 -3.78
C GLY A 10 -16.20 6.24 -4.96
N TYR A 11 -15.42 7.22 -5.43
CA TYR A 11 -14.46 7.03 -6.52
C TYR A 11 -13.06 6.70 -6.00
N LEU A 12 -12.25 6.08 -6.87
CA LEU A 12 -10.83 5.86 -6.60
C LEU A 12 -10.02 7.00 -7.20
N ALA A 13 -9.27 7.70 -6.35
CA ALA A 13 -8.25 8.65 -6.78
C ALA A 13 -6.87 8.00 -6.65
N ALA A 14 -6.04 8.09 -7.70
CA ALA A 14 -4.66 7.63 -7.63
C ALA A 14 -3.90 8.40 -6.54
N GLN A 15 -3.09 7.69 -5.76
CA GLN A 15 -2.19 8.29 -4.77
C GLN A 15 -1.00 9.00 -5.43
N GLU A 16 -0.27 9.80 -4.64
CA GLU A 16 1.04 10.32 -5.04
C GLU A 16 2.09 9.95 -3.98
N PRO A 17 2.94 8.93 -4.24
CA PRO A 17 3.10 8.20 -5.50
C PRO A 17 1.95 7.22 -5.81
N ALA A 18 1.63 7.06 -7.10
CA ALA A 18 0.53 6.22 -7.57
C ALA A 18 0.77 4.72 -7.43
N GLU A 19 1.98 4.31 -7.07
CA GLU A 19 2.33 2.91 -6.86
C GLU A 19 3.47 2.72 -5.84
N VAL A 20 3.54 1.51 -5.30
CA VAL A 20 4.69 1.01 -4.55
C VAL A 20 5.37 -0.13 -5.28
N ASN A 21 6.69 -0.20 -5.14
CA ASN A 21 7.48 -1.28 -5.67
C ASN A 21 7.25 -2.55 -4.86
N THR A 22 7.17 -3.67 -5.57
CA THR A 22 7.09 -5.02 -5.02
C THR A 22 8.16 -5.85 -5.70
N VAL A 23 8.69 -6.86 -5.01
CA VAL A 23 9.65 -7.78 -5.62
C VAL A 23 8.96 -8.54 -6.75
N GLU A 24 9.62 -8.65 -7.90
CA GLU A 24 9.11 -9.41 -9.04
C GLU A 24 8.80 -10.86 -8.63
N GLY A 25 7.65 -11.37 -9.06
CA GLY A 25 7.20 -12.71 -8.69
C GLY A 25 6.77 -12.89 -7.23
N ALA A 26 6.67 -11.82 -6.43
CA ALA A 26 6.25 -11.95 -5.02
C ALA A 26 4.77 -12.32 -4.85
N GLY A 27 3.89 -11.82 -5.73
CA GLY A 27 2.45 -12.03 -5.64
C GLY A 27 1.82 -11.45 -4.36
N PRO A 28 1.74 -10.11 -4.22
CA PRO A 28 1.08 -9.44 -3.08
C PRO A 28 -0.39 -9.88 -2.95
N ARG A 29 -0.84 -10.22 -1.73
CA ARG A 29 -2.20 -10.75 -1.50
C ARG A 29 -3.03 -9.95 -0.50
N HIS A 30 -2.60 -9.87 0.75
CA HIS A 30 -3.32 -9.17 1.81
C HIS A 30 -2.41 -8.13 2.45
N MET A 31 -2.99 -6.97 2.79
CA MET A 31 -2.26 -5.91 3.47
C MET A 31 -3.04 -5.35 4.66
N VAL A 32 -2.29 -4.82 5.61
CA VAL A 32 -2.83 -4.09 6.78
C VAL A 32 -1.96 -2.88 7.09
N PHE A 33 -2.58 -1.84 7.64
CA PHE A 33 -1.89 -0.67 8.18
C PHE A 33 -1.59 -0.88 9.65
N HIS A 34 -0.38 -0.50 10.07
CA HIS A 34 -0.05 -0.45 11.49
C HIS A 34 -0.93 0.59 12.21
N PRO A 35 -1.37 0.37 13.46
CA PRO A 35 -2.24 1.30 14.18
C PRO A 35 -1.71 2.73 14.30
N ASN A 36 -0.39 2.93 14.33
CA ASN A 36 0.23 4.26 14.36
C ASN A 36 0.28 4.98 12.99
N GLN A 37 -0.22 4.33 11.93
CA GLN A 37 -0.29 4.86 10.57
C GLN A 37 1.05 5.24 9.93
N GLN A 38 2.17 4.74 10.45
CA GLN A 38 3.50 4.97 9.88
C GLN A 38 3.96 3.85 8.94
N TYR A 39 3.31 2.68 9.00
CA TYR A 39 3.72 1.50 8.24
C TYR A 39 2.52 0.73 7.68
N ALA A 40 2.76 0.04 6.58
CA ALA A 40 1.89 -1.00 6.04
C ALA A 40 2.68 -2.30 5.87
N TYR A 41 2.00 -3.42 6.05
CA TYR A 41 2.54 -4.78 5.90
C TYR A 41 1.74 -5.50 4.82
N CYS A 42 2.43 -6.20 3.91
CA CYS A 42 1.78 -7.03 2.90
C CYS A 42 2.39 -8.42 2.85
N VAL A 43 1.54 -9.45 2.94
CA VAL A 43 1.95 -10.84 2.73
C VAL A 43 1.98 -11.15 1.23
N ASN A 44 3.06 -11.78 0.81
CA ASN A 44 3.33 -12.17 -0.57
C ASN A 44 3.17 -13.69 -0.71
N GLU A 45 2.21 -14.14 -1.52
CA GLU A 45 1.82 -15.55 -1.62
C GLU A 45 2.89 -16.41 -2.30
N LEU A 46 3.52 -15.90 -3.36
CA LEU A 46 4.31 -16.72 -4.27
C LEU A 46 5.76 -16.94 -3.80
N ASN A 47 6.29 -16.06 -2.96
CA ASN A 47 7.65 -16.16 -2.44
C ASN A 47 7.74 -16.24 -0.91
N SER A 48 6.60 -16.31 -0.21
CA SER A 48 6.53 -16.45 1.25
C SER A 48 7.27 -15.35 2.02
N SER A 49 7.20 -14.11 1.53
CA SER A 49 7.78 -12.94 2.21
C SER A 49 6.71 -11.98 2.74
N VAL A 50 7.15 -11.02 3.56
CA VAL A 50 6.34 -9.88 3.99
C VAL A 50 7.08 -8.60 3.62
N ASP A 51 6.45 -7.77 2.79
CA ASP A 51 6.93 -6.42 2.53
C ASP A 51 6.51 -5.49 3.66
N VAL A 52 7.41 -4.58 4.04
CA VAL A 52 7.17 -3.51 5.02
C VAL A 52 7.38 -2.17 4.33
N TRP A 53 6.32 -1.38 4.22
CA TRP A 53 6.38 -0.05 3.63
C TRP A 53 6.23 1.02 4.70
N GLN A 54 7.16 1.98 4.73
CA GLN A 54 7.00 3.19 5.51
C GLN A 54 6.08 4.16 4.75
N LEU A 55 5.01 4.59 5.41
CA LEU A 55 4.05 5.52 4.83
C LEU A 55 4.57 6.94 5.00
N LYS A 56 4.65 7.68 3.90
CA LYS A 56 4.78 9.13 3.93
C LYS A 56 3.39 9.73 3.76
N ILE A 57 2.67 9.92 4.87
CA ILE A 57 1.39 10.61 4.82
C ILE A 57 1.68 12.08 4.51
N HIS A 58 1.49 12.48 3.25
CA HIS A 58 1.29 13.88 2.94
C HIS A 58 -0.10 14.24 3.45
N MET A 59 -0.16 14.99 4.55
CA MET A 59 -1.37 15.73 4.88
C MET A 59 -1.59 16.71 3.73
N ALA A 60 -2.47 16.35 2.80
CA ALA A 60 -2.98 17.32 1.83
C ALA A 60 -3.52 18.50 2.65
N ARG A 61 -2.93 19.68 2.43
CA ARG A 61 -3.52 20.94 2.87
C ARG A 61 -4.73 21.26 1.99
#